data_AF-A0A7J8ZEB4-F1
#
_entry.id   AF-A0A7J8ZEB4-F1
#
_cell.length_a   1.000
_cell.length_b   1.000
_cell.length_c   1.000
_cell.angle_alpha   90.00
_cell.angle_beta   90.00
_cell.angle_gamma   90.00
#
_symmetry.space_group_name_H-M   'P 1'
#
loop_
_entity.id
_entity.type
_entity.pdbx_description
1 polymer ?
#
loop_
_entity_poly.entity_id
_entity_poly.type
_entity_poly.pdbx_seq_one_letter_code
_entity_poly.pdbx_strand_id
1 'polypeptide(L)'
;MLLADDKIWDQNGFNELARKQTGPAVNDDSGLFYAFDGTLKLGILPETIFCSGHTYFVQAMYEQLRLEPYALHTTFQYGGTEGKRHRLREAMVFYDPPEYYDAPGGFLSFKPSIPKSLLLDGEHNLESHFSLINYQMKQIRSALAIASLLNRTLVMPPLWCRLDRLWFSHPGVLEGSMTRQPFLCPLDHVFEVNVMLKDLPEEEFGPAINIREYSFLKNPLLPQQVKESWLDVQLCQEGTEDCHASSNTSRPGLLRFPKNSTEEMTREEKFRNRMKRYVGIWCCVENHTPGHIYYDMYWDEKPGWKPAPPQTPEEDHPPF
;
A
#
# COMPACT_ATOMS: atom_id res chain seq x y z
N MET A 1 6.05 35.52 9.86
CA MET A 1 5.01 35.25 8.86
C MET A 1 4.48 33.83 9.05
N LEU A 2 5.25 32.78 8.73
CA LEU A 2 4.87 31.37 8.95
C LEU A 2 4.51 31.00 10.42
N LEU A 3 5.26 31.52 11.40
CA LEU A 3 5.00 31.26 12.83
C LEU A 3 3.95 32.19 13.46
N ALA A 4 3.45 33.16 12.71
CA ALA A 4 2.57 34.22 13.23
C ALA A 4 1.12 34.11 12.72
N ASP A 5 0.85 33.21 11.77
CA ASP A 5 -0.47 32.97 11.20
C ASP A 5 -0.65 31.46 10.99
N ASP A 6 -1.52 30.87 11.82
CA ASP A 6 -1.86 29.46 11.83
C ASP A 6 -2.70 29.01 10.63
N LYS A 7 -3.15 29.95 9.79
CA LYS A 7 -3.88 29.65 8.55
C LYS A 7 -2.95 29.47 7.35
N ILE A 8 -1.69 29.87 7.44
CA ILE A 8 -0.73 29.69 6.36
C ILE A 8 -0.20 28.27 6.43
N TRP A 9 -0.55 27.45 5.44
CA TRP A 9 0.06 26.14 5.29
C TRP A 9 1.57 26.30 5.07
N ASP A 10 2.37 25.59 5.87
CA ASP A 10 3.81 25.75 5.97
C ASP A 10 4.53 25.63 4.62
N GLN A 11 4.12 24.68 3.79
CA GLN A 11 4.66 24.50 2.44
C GLN A 11 4.37 25.70 1.54
N ASN A 12 3.17 26.27 1.59
CA ASN A 12 2.82 27.45 0.80
C ASN A 12 3.61 28.67 1.27
N GLY A 13 3.68 28.91 2.57
CA GLY A 13 4.45 30.03 3.10
C GLY A 13 5.95 29.88 2.83
N PHE A 14 6.51 28.67 2.87
CA PHE A 14 7.90 28.43 2.44
C PHE A 14 8.07 28.77 0.95
N ASN A 15 7.18 28.28 0.09
CA ASN A 15 7.25 28.55 -1.35
C ASN A 15 7.18 30.04 -1.67
N GLU A 16 6.31 30.80 -1.00
CA GLU A 16 6.22 32.25 -1.15
C GLU A 16 7.52 32.95 -0.73
N LEU A 17 8.08 32.58 0.43
CA LEU A 17 9.33 33.17 0.92
C LEU A 17 10.52 32.82 0.00
N ALA A 18 10.61 31.56 -0.43
CA ALA A 18 11.66 31.09 -1.32
C ALA A 18 11.59 31.74 -2.71
N ARG A 19 10.38 32.04 -3.22
CA ARG A 19 10.16 32.59 -4.56
C ARG A 19 9.98 34.11 -4.61
N LYS A 20 9.92 34.79 -3.46
CA LYS A 20 9.66 36.24 -3.37
C LYS A 20 10.52 37.08 -4.32
N GLN A 21 11.83 36.87 -4.27
CA GLN A 21 12.78 37.39 -5.25
C GLN A 21 13.95 36.41 -5.35
N THR A 22 14.12 35.84 -6.54
CA THR A 22 15.32 35.05 -6.87
C THR A 22 16.42 35.99 -7.34
N GLY A 23 17.62 35.76 -6.81
CA GLY A 23 18.84 36.46 -7.15
C GLY A 23 19.71 35.63 -8.10
N PRO A 24 20.93 36.12 -8.40
CA PRO A 24 21.85 35.40 -9.27
C PRO A 24 22.32 34.08 -8.64
N ALA A 25 22.91 33.22 -9.47
CA ALA A 25 23.66 32.06 -8.99
C ALA A 25 24.78 32.52 -8.04
N VAL A 26 25.06 31.71 -7.01
CA VAL A 26 26.14 31.99 -6.05
C VAL A 26 27.51 31.75 -6.72
N ASN A 27 27.56 30.78 -7.62
CA ASN A 27 28.71 30.37 -8.41
C ASN A 27 28.20 29.57 -9.62
N ASP A 28 29.04 29.47 -10.64
CA ASP A 28 28.73 28.69 -11.84
C ASP A 28 28.60 27.20 -11.49
N ASP A 29 27.60 26.54 -12.08
CA ASP A 29 27.37 25.08 -12.06
C ASP A 29 27.09 24.39 -10.71
N SER A 30 26.92 25.10 -9.60
CA SER A 30 26.68 24.45 -8.30
C SER A 30 25.20 24.20 -7.96
N GLY A 31 24.27 24.71 -8.77
CA GLY A 31 22.84 24.71 -8.45
C GLY A 31 22.46 25.57 -7.22
N LEU A 32 23.36 26.43 -6.73
CA LEU A 32 23.11 27.38 -5.64
C LEU A 32 22.78 28.76 -6.20
N PHE A 33 21.73 29.39 -5.66
CA PHE A 33 21.34 30.76 -6.01
C PHE A 33 20.84 31.52 -4.80
N TYR A 34 20.86 32.84 -4.90
CA TYR A 34 20.31 33.70 -3.85
C TYR A 34 18.78 33.73 -3.90
N ALA A 35 18.12 33.68 -2.74
CA ALA A 35 16.67 33.74 -2.59
C ALA A 35 16.30 34.68 -1.42
N PHE A 36 15.01 34.95 -1.25
CA PHE A 36 14.48 35.83 -0.20
C PHE A 36 15.20 37.20 -0.18
N ASP A 37 15.03 37.95 -1.27
CA ASP A 37 15.62 39.29 -1.47
C ASP A 37 17.16 39.30 -1.33
N GLY A 38 17.82 38.20 -1.70
CA GLY A 38 19.28 38.07 -1.66
C GLY A 38 19.87 37.68 -0.31
N THR A 39 19.04 37.42 0.70
CA THR A 39 19.51 37.17 2.07
C THR A 39 19.73 35.68 2.38
N LEU A 40 19.15 34.77 1.58
CA LEU A 40 19.31 33.32 1.73
C LEU A 40 20.01 32.73 0.51
N LYS A 41 20.77 31.64 0.72
CA LYS A 41 21.27 30.80 -0.36
C LYS A 41 20.40 29.55 -0.43
N LEU A 42 19.85 29.27 -1.61
CA LEU A 42 19.02 28.10 -1.88
C LEU A 42 19.75 27.18 -2.86
N GLY A 43 19.71 25.87 -2.59
CA GLY A 43 20.34 24.85 -3.43
C GLY A 43 19.33 23.82 -3.91
N ILE A 44 19.46 23.44 -5.18
CA ILE A 44 18.70 22.31 -5.74
C ILE A 44 19.56 21.06 -5.57
N LEU A 45 19.03 20.08 -4.85
CA LEU A 45 19.71 18.82 -4.56
C LEU A 45 19.23 17.72 -5.52
N PRO A 46 20.12 16.82 -5.96
CA PRO A 46 19.74 15.75 -6.88
C PRO A 46 18.81 14.73 -6.23
N GLU A 47 17.64 14.51 -6.81
CA GLU A 47 16.63 13.56 -6.30
C GLU A 47 17.10 12.10 -6.27
N THR A 48 18.18 11.79 -6.97
CA THR A 48 18.78 10.45 -7.01
C THR A 48 19.43 10.03 -5.68
N ILE A 49 19.82 10.99 -4.83
CA ILE A 49 20.37 10.74 -3.48
C ILE A 49 19.64 11.54 -2.39
N PHE A 50 18.92 12.61 -2.72
CA PHE A 50 17.97 13.30 -1.84
C PHE A 50 16.56 12.93 -2.26
N CYS A 51 16.20 11.67 -2.04
CA CYS A 51 15.04 11.06 -2.66
C CYS A 51 13.72 11.62 -2.13
N SER A 52 12.81 11.89 -3.04
CA SER A 52 11.37 11.96 -2.77
C SER A 52 10.82 10.55 -2.56
N GLY A 53 9.57 10.43 -2.08
CA GLY A 53 8.99 9.10 -1.92
C GLY A 53 8.72 8.41 -3.25
N HIS A 54 8.33 9.14 -4.29
CA HIS A 54 8.12 8.53 -5.60
C HIS A 54 9.44 8.01 -6.20
N THR A 55 10.53 8.79 -6.11
CA THR A 55 11.86 8.40 -6.62
C THR A 55 12.49 7.24 -5.85
N TYR A 56 12.23 7.15 -4.54
CA TYR A 56 12.73 6.06 -3.68
C TYR A 56 11.87 4.79 -3.78
N PHE A 57 10.55 4.90 -3.54
CA PHE A 57 9.68 3.73 -3.32
C PHE A 57 9.05 3.17 -4.59
N VAL A 58 8.81 4.00 -5.61
CA VAL A 58 8.13 3.59 -6.85
C VAL A 58 9.15 3.40 -7.97
N GLN A 59 10.00 4.40 -8.19
CA GLN A 59 11.05 4.31 -9.21
C GLN A 59 12.26 3.51 -8.76
N ALA A 60 12.55 3.41 -7.46
CA ALA A 60 13.77 2.82 -6.94
C ALA A 60 15.03 3.35 -7.66
N MET A 61 15.09 4.67 -7.93
CA MET A 61 16.14 5.28 -8.76
C MET A 61 17.54 4.96 -8.25
N TYR A 62 17.72 5.00 -6.93
CA TYR A 62 19.00 4.71 -6.29
C TYR A 62 19.48 3.28 -6.59
N GLU A 63 18.58 2.28 -6.61
CA GLU A 63 18.95 0.91 -7.00
C GLU A 63 19.30 0.82 -8.48
N GLN A 64 18.51 1.48 -9.33
CA GLN A 64 18.73 1.49 -10.78
C GLN A 64 20.06 2.15 -11.16
N LEU A 65 20.44 3.20 -10.45
CA LEU A 65 21.66 3.98 -10.68
C LEU A 65 22.83 3.54 -9.81
N ARG A 66 22.63 2.56 -8.91
CA ARG A 66 23.63 2.07 -7.94
C ARG A 66 24.22 3.18 -7.07
N LEU A 67 23.32 4.00 -6.54
CA LEU A 67 23.64 5.12 -5.65
C LEU A 67 23.24 4.79 -4.22
N GLU A 68 23.87 5.49 -3.28
CA GLU A 68 23.51 5.44 -1.87
C GLU A 68 22.68 6.69 -1.52
N PRO A 69 21.40 6.54 -1.14
CA PRO A 69 20.58 7.66 -0.71
C PRO A 69 21.16 8.34 0.52
N TYR A 70 21.28 9.66 0.47
CA TYR A 70 21.69 10.49 1.61
C TYR A 70 20.50 10.88 2.49
N ALA A 71 19.35 11.17 1.86
CA ALA A 71 18.12 11.52 2.56
C ALA A 71 16.90 10.97 1.83
N LEU A 72 15.85 10.71 2.60
CA LEU A 72 14.55 10.27 2.11
C LEU A 72 13.45 11.15 2.70
N HIS A 73 12.74 11.85 1.82
CA HIS A 73 11.58 12.63 2.19
C HIS A 73 10.32 11.88 1.77
N THR A 74 9.43 11.60 2.73
CA THR A 74 8.15 10.94 2.47
C THR A 74 7.14 11.91 1.83
N THR A 75 7.31 12.16 0.53
CA THR A 75 6.33 12.80 -0.38
C THR A 75 5.79 11.80 -1.40
N PHE A 76 4.64 12.07 -2.03
CA PHE A 76 3.97 11.13 -2.94
C PHE A 76 3.56 9.79 -2.28
N GLN A 77 3.05 9.86 -1.04
CA GLN A 77 2.38 8.74 -0.34
C GLN A 77 0.97 9.13 0.07
N TYR A 78 0.14 8.11 0.21
CA TYR A 78 -1.22 8.19 0.71
C TYR A 78 -1.26 7.80 2.20
N GLY A 79 -2.41 8.03 2.85
CA GLY A 79 -2.63 7.59 4.24
C GLY A 79 -1.95 8.41 5.33
N GLY A 80 -1.53 9.65 5.04
CA GLY A 80 -1.00 10.58 6.06
C GLY A 80 0.20 10.02 6.84
N THR A 81 0.27 10.27 8.14
CA THR A 81 1.37 9.78 9.00
C THR A 81 1.49 8.26 8.98
N GLU A 82 0.37 7.55 9.02
CA GLU A 82 0.35 6.09 9.08
C GLU A 82 0.84 5.46 7.77
N GLY A 83 0.39 5.97 6.62
CA GLY A 83 0.88 5.52 5.32
C GLY A 83 2.35 5.86 5.08
N LYS A 84 2.80 7.07 5.49
CA LYS A 84 4.23 7.44 5.43
C LYS A 84 5.09 6.50 6.28
N ARG A 85 4.66 6.17 7.49
CA ARG A 85 5.35 5.22 8.38
C ARG A 85 5.40 3.82 7.77
N HIS A 86 4.26 3.33 7.27
CA HIS A 86 4.18 2.04 6.58
C HIS A 86 5.13 1.99 5.37
N ARG A 87 5.22 3.06 4.59
CA ARG A 87 6.13 3.15 3.44
C ARG A 87 7.61 3.02 3.82
N LEU A 88 8.02 3.68 4.91
CA LEU A 88 9.38 3.56 5.45
C LEU A 88 9.65 2.14 5.98
N ARG A 89 8.65 1.50 6.59
CA ARG A 89 8.75 0.10 7.04
C ARG A 89 8.81 -0.89 5.88
N GLU A 90 8.08 -0.66 4.79
CA GLU A 90 8.14 -1.47 3.57
C GLU A 90 9.56 -1.47 3.00
N ALA A 91 10.24 -0.32 3.03
CA ALA A 91 11.64 -0.20 2.66
C ALA A 91 12.65 -0.62 3.75
N MET A 92 12.17 -1.03 4.93
CA MET A 92 13.00 -1.40 6.10
C MET A 92 13.94 -0.29 6.58
N VAL A 93 13.57 0.98 6.36
CA VAL A 93 14.34 2.17 6.80
C VAL A 93 13.69 2.89 7.98
N PHE A 94 12.56 2.38 8.48
CA PHE A 94 11.96 2.84 9.74
C PHE A 94 12.49 2.01 10.91
N TYR A 95 12.78 2.68 12.03
CA TYR A 95 13.18 2.02 13.26
C TYR A 95 11.96 1.83 14.17
N ASP A 96 11.62 0.57 14.42
CA ASP A 96 10.55 0.19 15.34
C ASP A 96 11.10 -0.42 16.64
N PRO A 97 10.36 -0.31 17.76
CA PRO A 97 10.76 -0.92 19.01
C PRO A 97 10.55 -2.45 18.94
N PRO A 98 11.24 -3.24 19.81
CA PRO A 98 11.20 -4.71 19.74
C PRO A 98 9.80 -5.33 19.75
N GLU A 99 8.84 -4.72 20.44
CA GLU A 99 7.46 -5.20 20.57
C GLU A 99 6.72 -5.20 19.22
N TYR A 100 7.16 -4.38 18.27
CA TYR A 100 6.59 -4.37 16.92
C TYR A 100 6.81 -5.71 16.19
N TYR A 101 7.93 -6.37 16.49
CA TYR A 101 8.39 -7.60 15.86
C TYR A 101 7.88 -8.88 16.53
N ASP A 102 7.29 -8.77 17.73
CA ASP A 102 6.74 -9.88 18.50
C ASP A 102 5.25 -9.64 18.78
N ALA A 103 4.43 -9.71 17.72
CA ALA A 103 3.01 -9.42 17.82
C ALA A 103 2.27 -10.53 18.59
N PRO A 104 1.37 -10.19 19.53
CA PRO A 104 0.51 -11.17 20.19
C PRO A 104 -0.29 -12.01 19.18
N GLY A 105 -0.40 -13.32 19.43
CA GLY A 105 -1.03 -14.27 18.50
C GLY A 105 -0.13 -14.72 17.34
N GLY A 106 0.98 -14.02 17.10
CA GLY A 106 1.93 -14.30 16.04
C GLY A 106 1.46 -13.82 14.66
N PHE A 107 2.22 -14.22 13.64
CA PHE A 107 2.04 -13.74 12.28
C PHE A 107 1.38 -14.79 11.39
N LEU A 108 0.65 -14.32 10.38
CA LEU A 108 0.21 -15.10 9.23
C LEU A 108 0.85 -14.48 7.99
N SER A 109 1.53 -15.29 7.18
CA SER A 109 1.94 -14.91 5.84
C SER A 109 1.37 -15.91 4.85
N PHE A 110 1.21 -15.49 3.59
CA PHE A 110 0.83 -16.39 2.52
C PHE A 110 1.67 -16.11 1.29
N LYS A 111 1.82 -17.14 0.45
CA LYS A 111 2.49 -17.02 -0.84
C LYS A 111 1.45 -16.65 -1.89
N PRO A 112 1.38 -15.38 -2.35
CA PRO A 112 0.49 -15.04 -3.44
C PRO A 112 0.93 -15.78 -4.70
N SER A 113 -0.04 -16.28 -5.46
CA SER A 113 0.19 -16.72 -6.84
C SER A 113 -0.22 -15.58 -7.76
N ILE A 114 0.54 -15.29 -8.81
CA ILE A 114 0.14 -14.37 -9.88
C ILE A 114 0.53 -15.05 -11.19
N PRO A 115 -0.44 -15.39 -12.06
CA PRO A 115 -0.15 -15.88 -13.40
C PRO A 115 0.81 -14.92 -14.12
N LYS A 116 1.88 -15.47 -14.72
CA LYS A 116 2.87 -14.66 -15.46
C LYS A 116 2.19 -13.82 -16.56
N SER A 117 1.14 -14.36 -17.18
CA SER A 117 0.36 -13.64 -18.19
C SER A 117 -0.30 -12.38 -17.65
N LEU A 118 -0.89 -12.43 -16.45
CA LEU A 118 -1.46 -11.25 -15.79
C LEU A 118 -0.41 -10.21 -15.43
N LEU A 119 0.84 -10.61 -15.23
CA LEU A 119 1.93 -9.71 -14.86
C LEU A 119 2.67 -9.12 -16.08
N LEU A 120 2.93 -9.92 -17.09
CA LEU A 120 3.88 -9.60 -18.17
C LEU A 120 3.25 -9.47 -19.56
N ASP A 121 2.10 -10.09 -19.82
CA ASP A 121 1.52 -10.08 -21.16
C ASP A 121 0.69 -8.80 -21.39
N GLY A 122 0.60 -8.40 -22.65
CA GLY A 122 -0.24 -7.28 -23.10
C GLY A 122 0.27 -5.90 -22.69
N GLU A 123 -0.44 -4.88 -23.13
CA GLU A 123 -0.14 -3.48 -22.81
C GLU A 123 -0.42 -3.16 -21.34
N HIS A 124 0.34 -2.22 -20.77
CA HIS A 124 0.06 -1.65 -19.46
C HIS A 124 -0.97 -0.53 -19.59
N ASN A 125 -2.22 -0.84 -19.27
CA ASN A 125 -3.36 0.05 -19.40
C ASN A 125 -4.33 -0.16 -18.23
N LEU A 126 -5.44 0.58 -18.23
CA LEU A 126 -6.41 0.56 -17.15
C LEU A 126 -6.99 -0.85 -16.91
N GLU A 127 -7.41 -1.53 -17.97
CA GLU A 127 -8.04 -2.85 -17.88
C GLU A 127 -7.07 -3.91 -17.34
N SER A 128 -5.84 -3.94 -17.86
CA SER A 128 -4.80 -4.87 -17.40
C SER A 128 -4.34 -4.57 -15.98
N HIS A 129 -4.29 -3.30 -15.57
CA HIS A 129 -4.01 -2.90 -14.19
C HIS A 129 -5.05 -3.46 -13.23
N PHE A 130 -6.32 -3.17 -13.48
CA PHE A 130 -7.39 -3.64 -12.60
C PHE A 130 -7.52 -5.16 -12.64
N SER A 131 -7.30 -5.82 -13.78
CA SER A 131 -7.25 -7.29 -13.85
C SER A 131 -6.18 -7.86 -12.91
N LEU A 132 -4.98 -7.27 -12.89
CA LEU A 132 -3.88 -7.68 -12.02
C LEU A 132 -4.17 -7.39 -10.53
N ILE A 133 -4.66 -6.20 -10.20
CA ILE A 133 -4.95 -5.81 -8.81
C ILE A 133 -6.14 -6.57 -8.25
N ASN A 134 -7.22 -6.72 -9.01
CA ASN A 134 -8.39 -7.51 -8.64
C ASN A 134 -8.04 -8.96 -8.30
N TYR A 135 -7.13 -9.56 -9.07
CA TYR A 135 -6.64 -10.92 -8.83
C TYR A 135 -5.87 -11.03 -7.51
N GLN A 136 -5.02 -10.04 -7.19
CA GLN A 136 -4.27 -9.99 -5.94
C GLN A 136 -5.18 -9.67 -4.74
N MET A 137 -6.10 -8.70 -4.87
CA MET A 137 -7.06 -8.31 -3.83
C MET A 137 -7.94 -9.49 -3.41
N LYS A 138 -8.37 -10.34 -4.35
CA LYS A 138 -9.15 -11.55 -4.03
C LYS A 138 -8.39 -12.50 -3.09
N GLN A 139 -7.10 -12.71 -3.33
CA GLN A 139 -6.25 -13.53 -2.46
C GLN A 139 -6.02 -12.87 -1.09
N ILE A 140 -5.77 -11.55 -1.08
CA ILE A 140 -5.60 -10.76 0.15
C ILE A 140 -6.87 -10.78 0.99
N ARG A 141 -8.06 -10.68 0.39
CA ARG A 141 -9.34 -10.80 1.07
C ARG A 141 -9.46 -12.12 1.84
N SER A 142 -9.08 -13.23 1.20
CA SER A 142 -9.03 -14.55 1.86
C SER A 142 -8.00 -14.58 2.99
N ALA A 143 -6.81 -14.00 2.80
CA ALA A 143 -5.79 -13.94 3.83
C ALA A 143 -6.22 -13.10 5.05
N LEU A 144 -6.91 -11.97 4.83
CA LEU A 144 -7.49 -11.13 5.88
C LEU A 144 -8.58 -11.88 6.66
N ALA A 145 -9.43 -12.66 5.98
CA ALA A 145 -10.42 -13.50 6.65
C ALA A 145 -9.74 -14.55 7.55
N ILE A 146 -8.69 -15.22 7.06
CA ILE A 146 -7.95 -16.22 7.85
C ILE A 146 -7.22 -15.56 9.02
N ALA A 147 -6.58 -14.41 8.80
CA ALA A 147 -5.93 -13.64 9.86
C ALA A 147 -6.91 -13.26 10.98
N SER A 148 -8.10 -12.80 10.61
CA SER A 148 -9.18 -12.49 11.54
C SER A 148 -9.64 -13.71 12.33
N LEU A 149 -9.85 -14.85 11.66
CA LEU A 149 -10.30 -16.10 12.30
C LEU A 149 -9.26 -16.67 13.27
N LEU A 150 -7.98 -16.55 12.92
CA LEU A 150 -6.87 -17.05 13.73
C LEU A 150 -6.38 -16.07 14.80
N ASN A 151 -6.91 -14.83 14.79
CA ASN A 151 -6.39 -13.72 15.58
C ASN A 151 -4.87 -13.55 15.41
N ARG A 152 -4.42 -13.54 14.15
CA ARG A 152 -3.00 -13.37 13.77
C ARG A 152 -2.80 -12.07 13.00
N THR A 153 -1.62 -11.48 13.16
CA THR A 153 -1.22 -10.31 12.39
C THR A 153 -0.84 -10.73 10.96
N LEU A 154 -1.52 -10.19 9.95
CA LEU A 154 -1.26 -10.51 8.56
C LEU A 154 -0.03 -9.77 8.04
N VAL A 155 1.00 -10.51 7.63
CA VAL A 155 2.07 -9.96 6.79
C VAL A 155 1.51 -9.84 5.38
N MET A 156 1.28 -8.60 4.93
CA MET A 156 0.72 -8.31 3.61
C MET A 156 1.66 -8.85 2.51
N PRO A 157 1.15 -9.37 1.39
CA PRO A 157 2.00 -9.80 0.30
C PRO A 157 2.58 -8.58 -0.45
N PRO A 158 3.68 -8.75 -1.20
CA PRO A 158 4.09 -7.75 -2.18
C PRO A 158 2.97 -7.54 -3.20
N LEU A 159 2.66 -6.27 -3.51
CA LEU A 159 1.70 -5.91 -4.54
C LEU A 159 2.39 -5.53 -5.84
N TRP A 160 1.88 -6.03 -6.96
CA TRP A 160 2.33 -5.65 -8.29
C TRP A 160 1.30 -4.74 -8.95
N CYS A 161 1.75 -3.57 -9.41
CA CYS A 161 0.94 -2.64 -10.16
C CYS A 161 1.47 -2.48 -11.58
N ARG A 162 0.54 -2.31 -12.53
CA ARG A 162 0.88 -1.89 -13.90
C ARG A 162 0.85 -0.38 -14.07
N LEU A 163 0.18 0.35 -13.19
CA LEU A 163 0.00 1.80 -13.28
C LEU A 163 0.24 2.39 -11.88
N ASP A 164 0.75 3.60 -11.86
CA ASP A 164 0.96 4.43 -10.69
C ASP A 164 -0.36 4.90 -10.08
N ARG A 165 -0.34 5.35 -8.82
CA ARG A 165 -1.46 6.04 -8.17
C ARG A 165 -1.02 7.47 -7.87
N LEU A 166 -1.69 8.46 -8.46
CA LEU A 166 -1.38 9.89 -8.27
C LEU A 166 -2.66 10.68 -7.94
N TRP A 167 -2.53 11.97 -7.59
CA TRP A 167 -3.66 12.85 -7.27
C TRP A 167 -4.26 13.53 -8.49
N PHE A 168 -3.73 13.25 -9.67
CA PHE A 168 -4.08 13.89 -10.92
C PHE A 168 -4.03 12.88 -12.05
N SER A 169 -4.61 13.27 -13.18
CA SER A 169 -4.66 12.44 -14.37
C SER A 169 -3.27 12.15 -14.94
N HIS A 170 -3.02 10.91 -15.37
CA HIS A 170 -1.73 10.49 -15.91
C HIS A 170 -1.87 9.32 -16.89
N PRO A 171 -0.92 9.12 -17.82
CA PRO A 171 -0.98 8.06 -18.83
C PRO A 171 -0.60 6.67 -18.29
N GLY A 172 -0.62 6.46 -16.97
CA GLY A 172 -0.23 5.22 -16.31
C GLY A 172 1.02 5.33 -15.44
N VAL A 173 2.05 6.03 -15.88
CA VAL A 173 3.23 6.41 -15.06
C VAL A 173 3.60 7.86 -15.35
N LEU A 174 4.38 8.50 -14.48
CA LEU A 174 4.86 9.86 -14.72
C LEU A 174 5.77 9.92 -15.95
N GLU A 175 5.47 10.83 -16.88
CA GLU A 175 6.31 11.08 -18.05
C GLU A 175 7.71 11.54 -17.61
N GLY A 176 8.75 10.97 -18.22
CA GLY A 176 10.15 11.24 -17.85
C GLY A 176 10.63 10.55 -16.56
N SER A 177 9.77 9.78 -15.87
CA SER A 177 10.19 8.97 -14.72
C SER A 177 10.93 7.70 -15.14
N MET A 178 11.71 7.13 -14.20
CA MET A 178 12.36 5.83 -14.35
C MET A 178 11.48 4.66 -13.87
N THR A 179 10.17 4.86 -13.70
CA THR A 179 9.25 3.83 -13.24
C THR A 179 9.15 2.71 -14.29
N ARG A 180 9.51 1.49 -13.90
CA ARG A 180 9.34 0.31 -14.75
C ARG A 180 7.93 -0.24 -14.57
N GLN A 181 7.32 -0.76 -15.63
CA GLN A 181 6.03 -1.45 -15.56
C GLN A 181 6.21 -2.94 -15.91
N PRO A 182 5.58 -3.87 -15.18
CA PRO A 182 4.97 -3.66 -13.86
C PRO A 182 6.03 -3.38 -12.79
N PHE A 183 5.63 -2.78 -11.68
CA PHE A 183 6.50 -2.54 -10.52
C PHE A 183 5.87 -3.10 -9.25
N LEU A 184 6.74 -3.33 -8.26
CA LEU A 184 6.33 -3.57 -6.90
C LEU A 184 5.76 -2.26 -6.34
N CYS A 185 4.44 -2.16 -6.26
CA CYS A 185 3.80 -0.96 -5.77
C CYS A 185 3.62 -1.03 -4.25
N PRO A 186 3.79 0.10 -3.57
CA PRO A 186 3.50 0.21 -2.15
C PRO A 186 2.05 -0.08 -1.80
N LEU A 187 1.80 -0.58 -0.58
CA LEU A 187 0.48 -1.03 -0.17
C LEU A 187 -0.61 0.05 -0.32
N ASP A 188 -0.25 1.30 -0.05
CA ASP A 188 -1.13 2.46 -0.13
C ASP A 188 -1.43 2.92 -1.57
N HIS A 189 -0.96 2.21 -2.60
CA HIS A 189 -1.46 2.39 -3.98
C HIS A 189 -2.82 1.72 -4.20
N VAL A 190 -3.23 0.80 -3.32
CA VAL A 190 -4.50 0.07 -3.47
C VAL A 190 -5.32 0.13 -2.18
N PHE A 191 -4.65 0.07 -1.03
CA PHE A 191 -5.31 -0.01 0.27
C PHE A 191 -5.22 1.31 1.04
N GLU A 192 -6.26 1.65 1.78
CA GLU A 192 -6.29 2.80 2.69
C GLU A 192 -5.61 2.40 4.01
N VAL A 193 -4.27 2.40 4.03
CA VAL A 193 -3.46 1.94 5.16
C VAL A 193 -3.81 2.65 6.48
N ASN A 194 -4.11 3.95 6.43
CA ASN A 194 -4.58 4.72 7.58
C ASN A 194 -5.91 4.21 8.14
N VAL A 195 -6.78 3.64 7.31
CA VAL A 195 -8.04 3.03 7.74
C VAL A 195 -7.81 1.62 8.26
N MET A 196 -6.91 0.86 7.62
CA MET A 196 -6.54 -0.49 8.07
C MET A 196 -5.91 -0.49 9.47
N LEU A 197 -5.11 0.52 9.79
CA LEU A 197 -4.44 0.67 11.07
C LEU A 197 -5.30 1.38 12.14
N LYS A 198 -6.51 1.83 11.79
CA LYS A 198 -7.41 2.50 12.73
C LYS A 198 -8.24 1.48 13.50
N ASP A 199 -8.46 1.75 14.78
CA ASP A 199 -9.45 1.04 15.58
C ASP A 199 -10.87 1.39 15.09
N LEU A 200 -11.52 0.40 14.46
CA LEU A 200 -12.90 0.49 13.99
C LEU A 200 -13.83 -0.21 14.98
N PRO A 201 -15.06 0.31 15.22
CA PRO A 201 -16.03 -0.29 16.15
C PRO A 201 -16.28 -1.78 15.86
N GLU A 202 -16.07 -2.65 16.84
CA GLU A 202 -16.22 -4.10 16.67
C GLU A 202 -17.69 -4.51 16.46
N GLU A 203 -18.63 -3.69 16.93
CA GLU A 203 -20.06 -3.89 16.73
C GLU A 203 -20.43 -3.84 15.25
N GLU A 204 -19.78 -2.98 14.47
CA GLU A 204 -20.05 -2.77 13.04
C GLU A 204 -19.06 -3.52 12.13
N PHE A 205 -17.79 -3.57 12.51
CA PHE A 205 -16.68 -4.04 11.66
C PHE A 205 -16.05 -5.34 12.14
N GLY A 206 -16.51 -5.91 13.26
CA GLY A 206 -15.95 -7.13 13.83
C GLY A 206 -14.55 -6.91 14.41
N PRO A 207 -13.84 -7.98 14.78
CA PRO A 207 -12.54 -7.88 15.44
C PRO A 207 -11.51 -7.15 14.56
N ALA A 208 -10.56 -6.49 15.21
CA ALA A 208 -9.44 -5.84 14.52
C ALA A 208 -8.59 -6.87 13.74
N ILE A 209 -8.03 -6.44 12.61
CA ILE A 209 -7.13 -7.25 11.79
C ILE A 209 -5.83 -6.47 11.64
N ASN A 210 -4.83 -6.86 12.43
CA ASN A 210 -3.52 -6.22 12.38
C ASN A 210 -2.76 -6.62 11.11
N ILE A 211 -1.98 -5.69 10.58
CA ILE A 211 -1.13 -5.92 9.41
C ILE A 211 0.34 -5.58 9.64
N ARG A 212 1.20 -6.17 8.82
CA ARG A 212 2.62 -5.85 8.64
C ARG A 212 2.98 -5.76 7.17
N GLU A 213 4.05 -5.06 6.89
CA GLU A 213 4.57 -4.80 5.55
C GLU A 213 5.08 -6.08 4.88
N TYR A 214 5.08 -6.13 3.55
CA TYR A 214 5.53 -7.30 2.80
C TYR A 214 7.00 -7.68 3.01
N SER A 215 7.82 -6.71 3.44
CA SER A 215 9.23 -6.90 3.76
C SER A 215 9.48 -7.30 5.21
N PHE A 216 8.45 -7.35 6.06
CA PHE A 216 8.57 -7.56 7.50
C PHE A 216 9.43 -8.78 7.87
N LEU A 217 9.18 -9.93 7.24
CA LEU A 217 9.92 -11.17 7.50
C LEU A 217 11.40 -11.13 7.06
N LYS A 218 11.75 -10.18 6.18
CA LYS A 218 13.12 -9.94 5.71
C LYS A 218 13.83 -8.87 6.54
N ASN A 219 13.13 -8.20 7.47
CA ASN A 219 13.70 -7.12 8.25
C ASN A 219 14.87 -7.65 9.12
N PRO A 220 16.05 -7.01 9.08
CA PRO A 220 17.19 -7.44 9.89
C PRO A 220 16.94 -7.35 11.39
N LEU A 221 16.05 -6.46 11.84
CA LEU A 221 15.69 -6.27 13.26
C LEU A 221 14.71 -7.32 13.78
N LEU A 222 14.06 -8.09 12.90
CA LEU A 222 13.15 -9.17 13.32
C LEU A 222 13.95 -10.26 14.08
N PRO A 223 13.59 -10.56 15.34
CA PRO A 223 14.30 -11.52 16.17
C PRO A 223 14.39 -12.91 15.55
N GLN A 224 15.53 -13.57 15.74
CA GLN A 224 15.79 -14.90 15.19
C GLN A 224 14.77 -15.93 15.67
N GLN A 225 14.29 -15.83 16.91
CA GLN A 225 13.27 -16.72 17.47
C GLN A 225 11.96 -16.67 16.68
N VAL A 226 11.56 -15.47 16.21
CA VAL A 226 10.36 -15.30 15.38
C VAL A 226 10.58 -15.88 13.98
N LYS A 227 11.76 -15.66 13.39
CA LYS A 227 12.13 -16.19 12.06
C LYS A 227 12.15 -17.72 12.01
N GLU A 228 12.61 -18.35 13.09
CA GLU A 228 12.73 -19.82 13.18
C GLU A 228 11.44 -20.50 13.63
N SER A 229 10.52 -19.77 14.25
CA SER A 229 9.23 -20.28 14.73
C SER A 229 8.14 -20.21 13.65
N TRP A 230 8.28 -21.00 12.58
CA TRP A 230 7.33 -21.04 11.46
C TRP A 230 6.66 -22.41 11.29
N LEU A 231 5.41 -22.40 10.81
CA LEU A 231 4.63 -23.58 10.45
C LEU A 231 3.96 -23.35 9.09
N ASP A 232 4.28 -24.20 8.12
CA ASP A 232 3.60 -24.21 6.83
C ASP A 232 2.25 -24.93 6.91
N VAL A 233 1.22 -24.29 6.37
CA VAL A 233 -0.12 -24.86 6.26
C VAL A 233 -0.53 -24.86 4.79
N GLN A 234 -1.01 -26.01 4.31
CA GLN A 234 -1.64 -26.13 3.00
C GLN A 234 -3.15 -26.21 3.17
N LEU A 235 -3.87 -25.41 2.38
CA LEU A 235 -5.32 -25.53 2.29
C LEU A 235 -5.66 -26.70 1.38
N CYS A 236 -6.45 -27.64 1.88
CA CYS A 236 -6.97 -28.76 1.10
C CYS A 236 -8.50 -28.69 1.06
N GLN A 237 -9.08 -29.20 -0.03
CA GLN A 237 -10.53 -29.33 -0.14
C GLN A 237 -10.98 -30.63 0.52
N GLU A 238 -12.11 -30.54 1.23
CA GLU A 238 -12.74 -31.69 1.87
C GLU A 238 -13.08 -32.75 0.79
N GLY A 239 -12.43 -33.92 0.86
CA GLY A 239 -12.62 -35.02 -0.09
C GLY A 239 -11.50 -35.24 -1.12
N THR A 240 -10.44 -34.43 -1.13
CA THR A 240 -9.23 -34.73 -1.94
C THR A 240 -8.35 -35.78 -1.25
N GLU A 241 -7.74 -36.68 -2.01
CA GLU A 241 -6.69 -37.59 -1.52
C GLU A 241 -5.60 -36.77 -0.78
N ASP A 242 -5.12 -37.27 0.36
CA ASP A 242 -4.19 -36.61 1.29
C ASP A 242 -4.71 -35.45 2.16
N CYS A 243 -5.99 -35.05 2.06
CA CYS A 243 -6.62 -34.13 3.03
C CYS A 243 -7.12 -34.88 4.28
N HIS A 244 -6.26 -35.71 4.88
CA HIS A 244 -6.61 -36.54 6.05
C HIS A 244 -6.09 -35.92 7.34
N ALA A 245 -7.00 -35.62 8.27
CA ALA A 245 -6.62 -35.38 9.66
C ALA A 245 -6.11 -36.71 10.25
N SER A 246 -4.79 -36.90 10.34
CA SER A 246 -4.24 -38.10 10.99
C SER A 246 -4.64 -38.08 12.46
N SER A 247 -5.57 -38.94 12.85
CA SER A 247 -6.05 -39.08 14.22
C SER A 247 -5.03 -39.73 15.16
N ASN A 248 -3.91 -40.25 14.63
CA ASN A 248 -2.93 -40.97 15.41
C ASN A 248 -1.55 -40.30 15.35
N THR A 249 -1.16 -39.78 16.52
CA THR A 249 0.16 -39.31 16.93
C THR A 249 0.72 -38.07 16.19
N SER A 250 0.91 -36.97 16.92
CA SER A 250 1.21 -35.59 16.49
C SER A 250 0.13 -34.91 15.64
N ARG A 251 -0.80 -34.20 16.31
CA ARG A 251 -1.98 -33.53 15.73
C ARG A 251 -1.60 -32.54 14.61
N PRO A 252 -1.90 -32.79 13.33
CA PRO A 252 -1.99 -31.72 12.34
C PRO A 252 -3.19 -30.85 12.71
N GLY A 253 -2.98 -29.55 12.92
CA GLY A 253 -4.04 -28.62 13.29
C GLY A 253 -5.01 -28.43 12.13
N LEU A 254 -6.13 -29.15 12.14
CA LEU A 254 -7.20 -28.95 11.16
C LEU A 254 -8.00 -27.71 11.54
N LEU A 255 -7.81 -26.61 10.81
CA LEU A 255 -8.68 -25.44 10.90
C LEU A 255 -9.91 -25.68 10.02
N ARG A 256 -11.05 -26.00 10.64
CA ARG A 256 -12.32 -26.06 9.91
C ARG A 256 -12.91 -24.67 9.79
N PHE A 257 -13.15 -24.23 8.56
CA PHE A 257 -13.96 -23.05 8.32
C PHE A 257 -15.41 -23.38 8.71
N PRO A 258 -16.04 -22.58 9.57
CA PRO A 258 -17.43 -22.81 9.98
C PRO A 258 -18.38 -22.78 8.76
N LYS A 259 -19.44 -23.58 8.79
CA LYS A 259 -20.48 -23.64 7.75
C LYS A 259 -21.86 -23.34 8.37
N ASN A 260 -22.46 -22.25 7.87
CA ASN A 260 -23.88 -21.90 7.96
C ASN A 260 -24.52 -21.90 9.36
N SER A 261 -24.09 -20.96 10.22
CA SER A 261 -24.84 -20.52 11.41
C SER A 261 -25.22 -19.04 11.35
N THR A 262 -26.21 -18.61 12.14
CA THR A 262 -26.64 -17.20 12.23
C THR A 262 -25.52 -16.29 12.77
N GLU A 263 -24.74 -16.76 13.75
CA GLU A 263 -23.58 -16.03 14.28
C GLU A 263 -22.48 -15.86 13.21
N GLU A 264 -22.31 -16.85 12.34
CA GLU A 264 -21.39 -16.75 11.19
C GLU A 264 -21.84 -15.70 10.19
N MET A 265 -23.13 -15.62 9.89
CA MET A 265 -23.67 -14.58 8.98
C MET A 265 -23.41 -13.18 9.54
N THR A 266 -23.64 -12.96 10.84
CA THR A 266 -23.34 -11.67 11.47
C THR A 266 -21.84 -11.37 11.45
N ARG A 267 -20.98 -12.36 11.70
CA ARG A 267 -19.52 -12.19 11.64
C ARG A 267 -19.05 -11.89 10.21
N GLU A 268 -19.64 -12.55 9.22
CA GLU A 268 -19.37 -12.30 7.80
C GLU A 268 -19.77 -10.88 7.42
N GLU A 269 -20.97 -10.43 7.76
CA GLU A 269 -21.45 -9.07 7.46
C GLU A 269 -20.49 -8.01 8.02
N LYS A 270 -20.09 -8.15 9.29
CA LYS A 270 -19.12 -7.27 9.95
C LYS A 270 -17.76 -7.26 9.24
N PHE A 271 -17.25 -8.44 8.90
CA PHE A 271 -16.01 -8.56 8.13
C PHE A 271 -16.13 -7.86 6.77
N ARG A 272 -17.27 -8.04 6.07
CA ARG A 272 -17.53 -7.39 4.78
C ARG A 272 -17.57 -5.87 4.90
N ASN A 273 -18.21 -5.34 5.94
CA ASN A 273 -18.21 -3.91 6.24
C ASN A 273 -16.79 -3.37 6.44
N ARG A 274 -15.92 -4.12 7.11
CA ARG A 274 -14.51 -3.76 7.31
C ARG A 274 -13.74 -3.75 5.99
N MET A 275 -13.86 -4.83 5.22
CA MET A 275 -13.18 -5.01 3.94
C MET A 275 -13.53 -3.93 2.91
N LYS A 276 -14.79 -3.49 2.90
CA LYS A 276 -15.26 -2.37 2.07
C LYS A 276 -14.46 -1.08 2.34
N ARG A 277 -14.04 -0.82 3.58
CA ARG A 277 -13.27 0.39 3.96
C ARG A 277 -11.78 0.31 3.65
N TYR A 278 -11.25 -0.86 3.33
CA TYR A 278 -9.80 -1.09 3.24
C TYR A 278 -9.20 -0.72 1.89
N VAL A 279 -10.01 -0.57 0.85
CA VAL A 279 -9.55 -0.25 -0.50
C VAL A 279 -9.80 1.22 -0.83
N GLY A 280 -8.90 1.80 -1.61
CA GLY A 280 -8.92 3.20 -1.99
C GLY A 280 -9.43 3.44 -3.40
N ILE A 281 -8.89 4.49 -4.01
CA ILE A 281 -9.15 4.86 -5.39
C ILE A 281 -7.87 4.79 -6.21
N TRP A 282 -7.98 4.36 -7.45
CA TRP A 282 -6.99 4.63 -8.48
C TRP A 282 -7.31 5.98 -9.13
N CYS A 283 -6.30 6.82 -9.35
CA CYS A 283 -6.47 8.12 -9.98
C CYS A 283 -5.29 8.40 -10.91
N CYS A 284 -5.53 8.90 -12.14
CA CYS A 284 -6.85 9.20 -12.75
C CYS A 284 -6.88 9.02 -14.26
N VAL A 285 -8.08 8.73 -14.79
CA VAL A 285 -8.39 8.67 -16.22
C VAL A 285 -8.33 10.07 -16.84
N GLU A 286 -7.61 10.18 -17.96
CA GLU A 286 -7.48 11.42 -18.73
C GLU A 286 -8.81 11.88 -19.34
N ASN A 287 -9.04 13.19 -19.30
CA ASN A 287 -10.21 13.86 -19.86
C ASN A 287 -11.55 13.36 -19.28
N HIS A 288 -11.56 12.83 -18.05
CA HIS A 288 -12.76 12.41 -17.34
C HIS A 288 -12.87 13.14 -15.98
N THR A 289 -14.07 13.59 -15.60
CA THR A 289 -14.30 14.26 -14.31
C THR A 289 -15.66 13.85 -13.74
N PRO A 290 -15.70 13.17 -12.57
CA PRO A 290 -14.57 12.68 -11.76
C PRO A 290 -13.73 11.62 -12.48
N GLY A 291 -12.40 11.63 -12.30
CA GLY A 291 -11.49 10.77 -13.07
C GLY A 291 -10.98 9.52 -12.33
N HIS A 292 -11.27 9.40 -11.04
CA HIS A 292 -10.82 8.26 -10.23
C HIS A 292 -11.73 7.05 -10.38
N ILE A 293 -11.20 5.89 -10.03
CA ILE A 293 -11.92 4.61 -10.05
C ILE A 293 -11.75 3.96 -8.69
N TYR A 294 -12.85 3.58 -8.06
CA TYR A 294 -12.79 2.85 -6.80
C TYR A 294 -12.28 1.43 -7.03
N TYR A 295 -11.28 1.04 -6.25
CA TYR A 295 -11.02 -0.38 -6.06
C TYR A 295 -12.19 -0.98 -5.30
N ASP A 296 -12.60 -2.18 -5.70
CA ASP A 296 -13.73 -2.87 -5.09
C ASP A 296 -13.28 -4.22 -4.56
N MET A 297 -13.26 -4.37 -3.24
CA MET A 297 -12.87 -5.62 -2.60
C MET A 297 -13.79 -6.79 -2.98
N TYR A 298 -15.01 -6.52 -3.46
CA TYR A 298 -16.03 -7.49 -3.86
C TYR A 298 -16.40 -7.41 -5.35
N TRP A 299 -15.47 -6.94 -6.19
CA TRP A 299 -15.63 -6.87 -7.64
C TRP A 299 -16.10 -8.20 -8.26
N ASP A 300 -15.65 -9.34 -7.72
CA ASP A 300 -15.90 -10.68 -8.26
C ASP A 300 -17.30 -11.21 -7.96
N GLU A 301 -18.05 -10.52 -7.11
CA GLU A 301 -19.45 -10.84 -6.79
C GLU A 301 -20.44 -9.96 -7.56
N LYS A 302 -19.95 -9.01 -8.37
CA LYS A 302 -20.75 -8.05 -9.12
C LYS A 302 -20.77 -8.40 -10.62
N PRO A 303 -21.88 -8.94 -11.15
CA PRO A 303 -21.97 -9.29 -12.56
C PRO A 303 -21.70 -8.07 -13.46
N GLY A 304 -20.79 -8.21 -14.42
CA GLY A 304 -20.47 -7.15 -15.37
C GLY A 304 -19.67 -5.98 -14.78
N TRP A 305 -19.08 -6.12 -13.59
CA TRP A 305 -18.21 -5.11 -13.01
C TRP A 305 -17.07 -4.74 -13.97
N LYS A 306 -16.79 -3.43 -14.07
CA LYS A 306 -15.71 -2.87 -14.88
C LYS A 306 -15.01 -1.73 -14.14
N PRO A 307 -13.70 -1.52 -14.36
CA PRO A 307 -12.98 -0.38 -13.81
C PRO A 307 -13.31 0.87 -14.62
N ALA A 308 -14.38 1.56 -14.25
CA ALA A 308 -14.83 2.77 -14.91
C ALA A 308 -14.98 3.91 -13.89
N PRO A 309 -14.61 5.15 -14.26
CA PRO A 309 -14.83 6.30 -13.40
C PRO A 309 -16.33 6.62 -13.30
N PRO A 310 -16.79 7.26 -12.21
CA PRO A 310 -18.17 7.71 -12.05
C PRO A 310 -18.61 8.58 -13.25
N GLN A 311 -19.79 8.33 -13.82
CA GLN A 311 -20.23 9.10 -15.00
C GLN A 311 -20.65 10.52 -14.63
N THR A 312 -21.12 10.71 -13.40
CA THR A 312 -21.48 12.02 -12.85
C THR A 312 -20.96 12.18 -11.42
N PRO A 313 -20.86 13.42 -10.89
CA PRO A 313 -20.52 13.66 -9.49
C PRO A 313 -21.49 13.01 -8.49
N GLU A 314 -22.75 12.81 -8.87
CA GLU A 314 -23.76 12.16 -8.01
C GLU A 314 -23.53 10.65 -7.89
N GLU A 315 -22.93 10.03 -8.90
CA GLU A 315 -22.50 8.62 -8.89
C GLU A 315 -21.15 8.42 -8.18
N ASP A 316 -20.48 9.50 -7.78
CA ASP A 316 -19.18 9.44 -7.11
C ASP A 316 -19.33 9.12 -5.63
N HIS A 317 -19.52 7.83 -5.36
CA HIS A 317 -19.49 7.29 -4.02
C HIS A 317 -18.72 5.97 -3.97
N PRO A 318 -18.10 5.63 -2.83
CA PRO A 318 -17.48 4.32 -2.65
C PRO A 318 -18.48 3.18 -2.95
N PRO A 319 -17.99 2.00 -3.39
CA PRO A 319 -18.83 0.95 -3.95
C PRO A 319 -19.61 0.12 -2.91
N PHE A 320 -19.98 0.70 -1.76
CA PHE A 320 -20.46 -0.03 -0.58
C PHE A 320 -21.52 0.63 0.28
#